data_AF-A0A8T4CBD0-F1
#
_entry.id   AF-A0A8T4CBD0-F1
#
_cell.length_a   1.000
_cell.length_b   1.000
_cell.length_c   1.000
_cell.angle_alpha   90.00
_cell.angle_beta   90.00
_cell.angle_gamma   90.00
#
_symmetry.space_group_name_H-M   'P 1'
#
loop_
_entity.id
_entity.type
_entity.pdbx_description
1 polymer ?
#
loop_
_entity_poly.entity_id
_entity_poly.type
_entity_poly.pdbx_seq_one_letter_code
_entity_poly.pdbx_strand_id
1 'polypeptide(L)' 'MAYKCNKCLQTFDQLPVGLVRCPNCGNKIFYKVRAPVEKRVIAR' A
#
# COMPACT_ATOMS: atom_id res chain seq x y z
N MET A 1 -0.08 -1.44 -8.97
CA MET A 1 -0.85 -1.58 -7.70
C MET A 1 0.01 -0.94 -6.63
N ALA A 2 -0.40 0.20 -6.08
CA ALA A 2 0.40 0.87 -5.06
C ALA A 2 0.24 0.19 -3.69
N TYR A 3 1.34 0.05 -2.97
CA TYR A 3 1.43 -0.54 -1.64
C TYR A 3 1.92 0.50 -0.65
N LYS A 4 1.29 0.57 0.52
CA LYS A 4 1.65 1.51 1.59
C LYS A 4 2.26 0.77 2.76
N CYS A 5 3.44 1.16 3.22
CA CYS A 5 4.02 0.60 4.43
C CYS A 5 3.21 1.04 5.67
N ASN A 6 2.94 0.11 6.60
CA ASN A 6 2.21 0.43 7.83
C ASN A 6 2.97 1.43 8.73
N LYS A 7 4.30 1.35 8.78
CA LYS A 7 5.11 2.09 9.77
C LYS A 7 5.56 3.46 9.28
N CYS A 8 6.16 3.54 8.09
CA CYS A 8 6.63 4.80 7.52
C CYS A 8 5.62 5.48 6.60
N LEU A 9 4.46 4.85 6.36
CA LEU A 9 3.36 5.35 5.52
C LEU A 9 3.75 5.65 4.07
N GLN A 10 4.96 5.31 3.63
CA GLN A 10 5.41 5.48 2.25
C GLN A 10 4.69 4.53 1.30
N THR A 11 4.40 5.05 0.12
CA THR A 11 3.76 4.36 -0.99
C THR A 11 4.79 3.91 -2.02
N PHE A 12 4.69 2.66 -2.44
CA PHE A 12 5.55 2.01 -3.43
C PHE A 12 4.67 1.36 -4.50
N ASP A 13 4.96 1.61 -5.78
CA ASP A 13 4.19 1.02 -6.88
C ASP A 13 4.52 -0.45 -7.16
N GLN A 14 5.71 -0.87 -6.75
CA GLN A 14 6.22 -2.23 -6.94
C GLN A 14 7.00 -2.64 -5.69
N LEU A 15 6.71 -3.83 -5.14
CA LEU A 15 7.57 -4.45 -4.14
C LEU A 15 8.63 -5.31 -4.84
N PRO A 16 9.88 -5.31 -4.35
CA PRO A 16 10.90 -6.20 -4.88
C PRO A 16 10.48 -7.67 -4.69
N VAL A 17 10.52 -8.43 -5.79
CA VAL A 17 10.13 -9.83 -5.85
C VAL A 17 11.12 -10.64 -5.00
N GLY A 18 10.63 -11.29 -3.93
CA GLY A 18 11.44 -12.11 -3.02
C GLY A 18 11.80 -11.48 -1.67
N LEU A 19 11.67 -10.17 -1.49
CA LEU A 19 12.01 -9.50 -0.23
C LEU A 19 10.97 -8.43 0.14
N VAL A 20 9.94 -8.86 0.88
CA VAL A 20 8.87 -7.98 1.37
C VAL A 20 9.38 -7.19 2.58
N ARG A 21 10.26 -6.22 2.35
CA ARG A 21 10.77 -5.28 3.35
C ARG A 21 10.69 -3.86 2.82
N CYS A 22 10.26 -2.94 3.68
CA CYS A 22 10.22 -1.54 3.33
C CYS A 22 11.67 -1.01 3.26
N PRO A 23 12.08 -0.33 2.17
CA PRO A 23 13.45 0.17 2.03
C PRO A 23 13.80 1.24 3.07
N ASN A 24 12.80 1.89 3.66
CA ASN A 24 13.02 2.97 4.63
C ASN A 24 13.07 2.45 6.08
N CYS A 25 12.13 1.59 6.49
CA CYS A 25 11.99 1.19 7.90
C CYS A 25 12.17 -0.31 8.16
N GLY A 26 12.46 -1.12 7.14
CA GLY A 26 12.63 -2.58 7.27
C GLY A 26 11.35 -3.35 7.61
N ASN A 27 10.21 -2.67 7.77
CA ASN A 27 8.94 -3.29 8.11
C ASN A 27 8.43 -4.18 6.97
N LYS A 28 7.75 -5.27 7.32
CA LYS A 28 7.28 -6.31 6.38
C LYS A 28 5.78 -6.24 6.09
N ILE A 29 5.07 -5.34 6.76
CA ILE A 29 3.61 -5.20 6.65
C ILE A 29 3.26 -4.03 5.73
N PHE A 30 2.49 -4.33 4.69
CA PHE A 30 2.06 -3.38 3.66
C PHE A 30 0.54 -3.48 3.42
N TYR A 31 -0.09 -2.34 3.14
CA TYR A 31 -1.49 -2.25 2.73
C TYR A 31 -1.59 -2.01 1.23
N LYS A 32 -2.58 -2.60 0.57
CA LYS A 32 -2.90 -2.25 -0.82
C LYS A 32 -3.64 -0.91 -0.83
N VAL A 33 -3.07 0.07 -1.53
CA VAL A 33 -3.73 1.36 -1.74
C VAL A 33 -4.86 1.15 -2.74
N ARG A 34 -6.07 1.55 -2.34
CA ARG A 34 -7.22 1.55 -3.26
C ARG A 34 -7.03 2.67 -4.27
N ALA A 35 -7.23 2.38 -5.55
CA ALA A 35 -7.32 3.41 -6.56
C ALA A 35 -8.45 4.39 -6.20
N PRO A 36 -8.34 5.68 -6.57
CA PRO A 36 -9.36 6.69 -6.34
C PRO A 36 -10.55 6.49 -7.31
N VAL A 37 -11.09 5.27 -7.36
CA VAL A 37 -12.33 5.00 -8.08
C VAL A 37 -13.45 5.54 -7.21
N GLU A 38 -14.16 6.56 -7.69
CA GLU A 38 -15.37 7.04 -7.02
C GLU A 38 -16.36 5.87 -6.93
N LYS A 39 -16.51 5.31 -5.73
CA LYS A 39 -17.62 4.40 -5.48
C LYS A 39 -18.78 5.28 -5.06
N ARG A 40 -19.76 5.45 -5.95
CA ARG A 40 -21.04 6.06 -5.58
C ARG A 40 -21.76 5.10 -4.64
N VAL A 41 -21.63 5.35 -3.34
CA VAL A 41 -22.32 4.57 -2.31
C VAL A 41 -23.69 5.21 -2.11
N ILE A 42 -24.75 4.49 -2.45
CA ILE A 42 -26.12 4.90 -2.12
C ILE A 42 -26.34 4.53 -0.65
N ALA A 43 -26.48 5.53 0.22
CA ALA A 43 -26.96 5.31 1.58
C ALA A 43 -28.45 4.94 1.50
N ARG A 44 -28.81 3.75 1.97
CA ARG A 44 -30.19 3.33 2.20
C ARG A 44 -30.44 3.26 3.70
#